data_AF-A0A951CYB2-F1
#
_entry.id   AF-A0A951CYB2-F1
#
_cell.length_a   1.000
_cell.length_b   1.000
_cell.length_c   1.000
_cell.angle_alpha   90.00
_cell.angle_beta   90.00
_cell.angle_gamma   90.00
#
_symmetry.space_group_name_H-M   'P 1'
#
loop_
_entity.id
_entity.type
_entity.pdbx_description
1 polymer ?
#
loop_
_entity_poly.entity_id
_entity_poly.type
_entity_poly.pdbx_seq_one_letter_code
_entity_poly.pdbx_strand_id
1 'polypeptide(L)'
;MPCPCFEPKTITSTANGSGGRRPLIDEYEGLCHAQPEPVPVPEEARFRWCNHGNSKGACGFFPVHEIRSCLRYELTRFEDRTMRVLCIEEQSHSPLRWYAFEYFADEQRLEPEPQDTCVRSQVLAFCRSYLAHFVAPQDSAR
;
A
#
# COMPACT_ATOMS: atom_id res chain seq x y z
N MET A 1 -0.41 -8.29 -0.31
CA MET A 1 -0.43 -7.38 0.85
C MET A 1 0.94 -6.72 0.90
N PRO A 2 1.08 -5.38 1.00
CA PRO A 2 2.39 -4.74 1.14
C PRO A 2 3.00 -4.96 2.54
N CYS A 3 4.31 -4.75 2.62
CA CYS A 3 5.08 -4.70 3.86
C CYS A 3 4.62 -3.53 4.75
N PRO A 4 4.48 -3.69 6.09
CA PRO A 4 4.14 -2.58 6.98
C PRO A 4 5.20 -1.46 7.02
N CYS A 5 6.45 -1.79 6.70
CA CYS A 5 7.57 -0.85 6.71
C CYS A 5 7.85 -0.19 5.35
N PHE A 6 6.97 -0.38 4.36
CA PHE A 6 7.18 0.17 3.02
C PHE A 6 6.49 1.52 2.86
N GLU A 7 7.23 2.52 2.39
CA GLU A 7 6.70 3.82 2.03
C GLU A 7 6.73 3.99 0.50
N PRO A 8 5.61 3.77 -0.22
CA PRO A 8 5.55 3.98 -1.66
C PRO A 8 5.73 5.47 -2.01
N LYS A 9 6.52 5.75 -3.05
CA LYS A 9 6.83 7.11 -3.52
C LYS A 9 6.37 7.34 -4.95
N THR A 10 6.75 6.46 -5.87
CA THR A 10 6.51 6.61 -7.31
C THR A 10 6.04 5.30 -7.90
N ILE A 11 5.09 5.35 -8.83
CA ILE A 11 4.68 4.15 -9.59
C ILE A 11 5.87 3.70 -10.43
N THR A 12 6.17 2.40 -10.42
CA THR A 12 7.26 1.85 -11.21
C THR A 12 6.88 1.77 -12.70
N SER A 13 7.84 2.06 -13.58
CA SER A 13 7.70 1.87 -15.03
C SER A 13 7.94 0.42 -15.48
N THR A 14 8.52 -0.42 -14.61
CA THR A 14 8.92 -1.81 -14.89
C THR A 14 8.19 -2.78 -13.97
N ALA A 15 6.86 -2.68 -13.93
CA ALA A 15 6.07 -3.51 -13.03
C ALA A 15 6.25 -4.99 -13.35
N ASN A 16 6.71 -5.76 -12.37
CA ASN A 16 7.06 -7.16 -12.53
C ASN A 16 5.88 -8.02 -12.09
N GLY A 17 5.17 -8.63 -13.04
CA GLY A 17 4.12 -9.62 -12.74
C GLY A 17 2.86 -9.41 -13.56
N SER A 18 2.44 -10.45 -14.27
CA SER A 18 1.25 -10.46 -15.12
C SER A 18 0.05 -11.04 -14.37
N GLY A 19 -1.02 -10.25 -14.25
CA GLY A 19 -2.39 -10.74 -14.05
C GLY A 19 -2.88 -10.99 -12.62
N GLY A 20 -2.07 -10.80 -11.58
CA GLY A 20 -2.50 -10.93 -10.18
C GLY A 20 -3.05 -9.63 -9.57
N ARG A 21 -4.02 -9.72 -8.64
CA ARG A 21 -4.48 -8.56 -7.86
C ARG A 21 -3.30 -8.00 -7.06
N ARG A 22 -2.88 -6.78 -7.40
CA ARG A 22 -1.79 -6.10 -6.71
C ARG A 22 -2.29 -5.44 -5.43
N PRO A 23 -1.49 -5.43 -4.36
CA PRO A 23 -1.99 -4.97 -3.07
C PRO A 23 -2.30 -3.47 -3.01
N LEU A 24 -1.52 -2.67 -3.74
CA LEU A 24 -1.72 -1.23 -3.91
C LEU A 24 -2.22 -0.88 -5.31
N ILE A 25 -2.74 -1.86 -6.06
CA ILE A 25 -3.18 -1.78 -7.47
C ILE A 25 -2.01 -1.54 -8.45
N ASP A 26 -1.18 -0.54 -8.20
CA ASP A 26 0.10 -0.36 -8.88
C ASP A 26 1.27 -0.95 -8.08
N GLU A 27 2.40 -1.11 -8.77
CA GLU A 27 3.69 -1.34 -8.13
C GLU A 27 4.43 -0.03 -7.93
N TYR A 28 5.12 0.10 -6.79
CA TYR A 28 5.79 1.32 -6.41
C TYR A 28 7.28 1.12 -6.14
N GLU A 29 8.06 2.12 -6.53
CA GLU A 29 9.35 2.39 -5.90
C GLU A 29 9.12 3.17 -4.61
N GLY A 30 10.04 3.05 -3.66
CA GLY A 30 9.86 3.71 -2.37
C GLY A 30 10.98 3.42 -1.39
N LEU A 31 10.68 3.71 -0.12
CA LEU A 31 11.63 3.58 0.98
C LEU A 31 11.23 2.43 1.90
N CYS A 32 12.23 1.74 2.43
CA CYS A 32 12.11 0.75 3.49
C CYS A 32 12.44 1.43 4.82
N HIS A 33 11.46 1.44 5.73
CA HIS A 33 11.56 1.97 7.10
C HIS A 33 11.85 0.87 8.12
N ALA A 34 12.35 -0.28 7.68
CA ALA A 34 12.68 -1.38 8.59
C ALA A 34 13.95 -1.11 9.43
N GLN A 35 14.71 -0.09 9.05
CA GLN A 35 15.87 0.42 9.79
C GLN A 35 15.57 1.86 10.27
N PRO A 36 16.30 2.39 11.27
CA PRO A 36 16.05 3.74 11.80
C PRO A 36 16.11 4.83 10.73
N GLU A 37 17.01 4.69 9.76
CA GLU A 37 17.08 5.55 8.59
C GLU A 37 16.40 4.87 7.39
N PRO A 38 15.43 5.52 6.73
CA PRO A 38 14.77 4.95 5.57
C PRO A 38 15.74 4.78 4.40
N VAL A 39 15.78 3.58 3.83
CA VAL A 39 16.65 3.26 2.68
C VAL A 39 15.82 2.98 1.43
N PRO A 40 16.30 3.32 0.22
CA PRO A 40 15.63 2.92 -1.01
C PRO A 40 15.42 1.40 -1.08
N VAL A 41 14.23 0.97 -1.49
CA VAL A 41 13.93 -0.46 -1.68
C VAL A 41 14.70 -1.00 -2.90
N PRO A 42 15.55 -2.02 -2.75
CA PRO A 42 16.21 -2.68 -3.87
C PRO A 42 15.18 -3.28 -4.85
N GLU A 43 15.49 -3.32 -6.14
CA GLU A 43 14.59 -3.81 -7.18
C GLU A 43 14.14 -5.26 -6.92
N GLU A 44 15.08 -6.11 -6.52
CA GLU A 44 14.83 -7.52 -6.19
C GLU A 44 13.94 -7.72 -4.96
N ALA A 45 13.93 -6.75 -4.04
CA ALA A 45 13.09 -6.74 -2.84
C ALA A 45 11.70 -6.17 -3.11
N ARG A 46 11.57 -5.31 -4.13
CA ARG A 46 10.35 -4.57 -4.48
C ARG A 46 9.18 -5.50 -4.73
N PHE A 47 9.34 -6.41 -5.68
CA PHE A 47 8.31 -7.37 -6.04
C PHE A 47 8.15 -8.45 -4.97
N ARG A 48 9.26 -8.93 -4.41
CA ARG A 48 9.24 -10.13 -3.56
C ARG A 48 8.69 -9.89 -2.15
N TRP A 49 8.88 -8.69 -1.60
CA TRP A 49 8.57 -8.40 -0.20
C TRP A 49 7.84 -7.08 0.03
N CYS A 50 8.31 -5.97 -0.55
CA CYS A 50 7.85 -4.64 -0.15
C CYS A 50 6.46 -4.31 -0.70
N ASN A 51 6.25 -4.50 -2.00
CA ASN A 51 4.95 -4.27 -2.65
C ASN A 51 4.04 -5.50 -2.55
N HIS A 52 4.63 -6.71 -2.57
CA HIS A 52 3.88 -7.95 -2.59
C HIS A 52 4.43 -8.95 -1.58
N GLY A 53 3.57 -9.35 -0.64
CA GLY A 53 3.78 -10.54 0.16
C GLY A 53 3.83 -10.25 1.66
N ASN A 54 3.78 -11.32 2.42
CA ASN A 54 4.06 -11.28 3.85
C ASN A 54 5.57 -11.19 4.04
N SER A 55 6.07 -10.00 4.34
CA SER A 55 7.52 -9.76 4.42
C SER A 55 8.13 -10.35 5.69
N LYS A 56 7.32 -10.58 6.74
CA LYS A 56 7.77 -11.17 8.00
C LYS A 56 8.15 -12.64 7.81
N GLY A 57 9.41 -12.96 8.12
CA GLY A 57 9.99 -14.30 7.91
C GLY A 57 10.57 -14.54 6.50
N ALA A 58 10.36 -13.62 5.56
CA ALA A 58 10.91 -13.72 4.20
C ALA A 58 11.97 -12.66 3.90
N CYS A 59 11.82 -11.44 4.45
CA CYS A 59 12.75 -10.33 4.28
C CYS A 59 13.80 -10.34 5.40
N GLY A 60 15.09 -10.35 5.03
CA GLY A 60 16.20 -10.33 5.98
C GLY A 60 16.35 -9.00 6.75
N PHE A 61 15.72 -7.93 6.27
CA PHE A 61 15.71 -6.62 6.93
C PHE A 61 14.49 -6.40 7.83
N PHE A 62 13.54 -7.33 7.87
CA PHE A 62 12.27 -7.13 8.57
C PHE A 62 12.50 -6.95 10.09
N PRO A 63 11.89 -5.94 10.75
CA PRO A 63 12.19 -5.69 12.15
C PRO A 63 11.70 -6.83 13.04
N VAL A 64 12.56 -7.29 13.95
CA VAL A 64 12.23 -8.40 14.87
C VAL A 64 11.05 -8.06 15.80
N HIS A 65 10.92 -6.79 16.17
CA HIS A 65 9.88 -6.30 17.07
C HIS A 65 8.58 -5.90 16.36
N GLU A 66 8.56 -5.92 15.02
CA GLU A 66 7.35 -5.61 14.27
C GLU A 66 6.37 -6.78 14.40
N ILE A 67 5.22 -6.53 15.02
CA ILE A 67 4.19 -7.56 15.25
C ILE A 67 3.38 -7.83 13.99
N ARG A 68 3.22 -6.82 13.14
CA ARG A 68 2.49 -6.88 11.88
C ARG A 68 3.29 -7.69 10.86
N SER A 69 2.59 -8.43 10.04
CA SER A 69 3.15 -9.26 8.99
C SER A 69 3.01 -8.57 7.63
N CYS A 70 1.87 -7.92 7.42
CA CYS A 70 1.55 -7.15 6.23
C CYS A 70 0.31 -6.29 6.48
N LEU A 71 0.05 -5.38 5.53
CA LEU A 71 -1.17 -4.56 5.51
C LEU A 71 -2.07 -5.01 4.36
N ARG A 72 -3.38 -4.90 4.53
CA ARG A 72 -4.37 -5.16 3.48
C ARG A 72 -5.34 -4.00 3.40
N TYR A 73 -5.58 -3.53 2.18
CA TYR A 73 -6.48 -2.41 1.90
C TYR A 73 -7.70 -2.88 1.12
N GLU A 74 -8.85 -2.37 1.51
CA GLU A 74 -10.13 -2.69 0.88
C GLU A 74 -11.00 -1.46 0.78
N LEU A 75 -11.50 -1.17 -0.42
CA LEU A 75 -12.47 -0.12 -0.64
C LEU A 75 -13.85 -0.64 -0.22
N THR A 76 -14.48 0.05 0.73
CA THR A 76 -15.78 -0.35 1.29
C THR A 76 -16.92 0.54 0.81
N ARG A 77 -16.62 1.78 0.36
CA ARG A 77 -17.60 2.73 -0.20
C ARG A 77 -16.89 3.72 -1.11
N PHE A 78 -17.56 4.15 -2.17
CA PHE A 78 -17.10 5.25 -3.02
C PHE A 78 -18.28 6.07 -3.53
N GLU A 79 -18.39 7.31 -3.08
CA GLU A 79 -19.48 8.24 -3.39
C GLU A 79 -18.93 9.67 -3.42
N ASP A 80 -19.42 10.51 -4.34
CA ASP A 80 -19.05 11.94 -4.43
C ASP A 80 -17.54 12.20 -4.32
N ARG A 81 -16.73 11.37 -5.02
CA ARG A 81 -15.26 11.42 -5.02
C ARG A 81 -14.61 11.24 -3.63
N THR A 82 -15.35 10.67 -2.68
CA THR A 82 -14.89 10.28 -1.35
C THR A 82 -14.87 8.76 -1.24
N MET A 83 -13.73 8.21 -0.82
CA MET A 83 -13.51 6.76 -0.69
C MET A 83 -13.43 6.38 0.78
N ARG A 84 -14.20 5.37 1.21
CA ARG A 84 -14.02 4.74 2.53
C ARG A 84 -13.15 3.50 2.38
N VAL A 85 -11.93 3.55 2.89
CA VAL A 85 -10.95 2.45 2.81
C VAL A 85 -10.74 1.81 4.18
N LEU A 86 -10.86 0.50 4.24
CA LEU A 86 -10.49 -0.31 5.38
C LEU A 86 -9.02 -0.72 5.25
N CYS A 87 -8.20 -0.35 6.23
CA CYS A 87 -6.85 -0.88 6.41
C CYS A 87 -6.91 -1.97 7.48
N ILE A 88 -6.41 -3.16 7.13
CA ILE A 88 -6.36 -4.32 8.00
C ILE A 88 -4.90 -4.65 8.20
N GLU A 89 -4.47 -4.59 9.46
CA GLU A 89 -3.16 -5.11 9.84
C GLU A 89 -3.30 -6.60 10.10
N GLU A 90 -2.43 -7.41 9.48
CA GLU A 90 -2.42 -8.85 9.68
C GLU A 90 -1.21 -9.29 10.51
N GLN A 91 -1.38 -10.30 11.34
CA GLN A 91 -0.31 -11.02 12.02
C GLN A 91 -0.44 -12.51 11.67
N SER A 92 0.58 -13.08 11.04
CA SER A 92 0.62 -14.51 10.69
C SER A 92 -0.66 -15.00 10.00
N HIS A 93 -1.10 -14.28 8.95
CA HIS A 93 -2.30 -14.60 8.16
C HIS A 93 -3.64 -14.45 8.91
N SER A 94 -3.65 -13.82 10.07
CA SER A 94 -4.87 -13.50 10.83
C SER A 94 -5.01 -11.98 10.98
N PRO A 95 -6.23 -11.41 10.86
CA PRO A 95 -6.44 -10.00 11.18
C PRO A 95 -6.07 -9.71 12.63
N LEU A 96 -5.18 -8.75 12.85
CA LEU A 96 -4.77 -8.28 14.17
C LEU A 96 -5.68 -7.13 14.63
N ARG A 97 -5.83 -6.11 13.78
CA ARG A 97 -6.66 -4.92 14.00
C ARG A 97 -6.99 -4.27 12.67
N TRP A 98 -8.03 -3.45 12.64
CA TRP A 98 -8.45 -2.74 11.44
C TRP A 98 -8.95 -1.33 11.75
N TYR A 99 -8.83 -0.45 10.77
CA TYR A 99 -9.28 0.94 10.85
C TYR A 99 -9.85 1.37 9.50
N ALA A 100 -10.78 2.30 9.53
CA ALA A 100 -11.33 2.91 8.33
C ALA A 100 -10.81 4.34 8.18
N PHE A 101 -10.52 4.72 6.94
CA PHE A 101 -10.17 6.07 6.54
C PHE A 101 -11.14 6.54 5.47
N GLU A 102 -11.56 7.79 5.57
CA GLU A 102 -12.15 8.52 4.46
C GLU A 102 -11.03 9.21 3.69
N TYR A 103 -10.99 8.99 2.39
CA TYR A 103 -10.07 9.65 1.48
C TYR A 103 -10.86 10.60 0.59
N PHE A 104 -10.53 11.89 0.67
CA PHE A 104 -11.15 12.95 -0.12
C PHE A 104 -10.28 13.21 -1.35
N ALA A 105 -10.74 12.81 -2.53
CA ALA A 105 -9.90 12.76 -3.72
C ALA A 105 -9.36 14.13 -4.16
N ASP A 106 -10.16 15.18 -4.02
CA ASP A 106 -9.82 16.52 -4.50
C ASP A 106 -8.75 17.19 -3.62
N GLU A 107 -8.75 16.88 -2.32
CA GLU A 107 -7.76 17.36 -1.35
C GLU A 107 -6.57 16.40 -1.17
N GLN A 108 -6.70 15.16 -1.65
CA GLN A 108 -5.79 14.05 -1.38
C GLN A 108 -5.49 13.85 0.12
N ARG A 109 -6.53 14.03 0.93
CA ARG A 109 -6.48 14.01 2.39
C ARG A 109 -7.16 12.76 2.95
N LEU A 110 -6.68 12.30 4.10
CA LEU A 110 -7.27 11.20 4.86
C LEU A 110 -7.92 11.70 6.14
N GLU A 111 -9.01 11.04 6.53
CA GLU A 111 -9.67 11.28 7.82
C GLU A 111 -10.13 9.96 8.45
N PRO A 112 -9.69 9.64 9.69
CA PRO A 112 -8.64 10.32 10.44
C PRO A 112 -7.27 10.22 9.75
N GLU A 113 -6.37 11.16 10.04
CA GLU A 113 -4.98 11.10 9.56
C GLU A 113 -4.23 9.93 10.23
N PRO A 114 -3.67 8.97 9.46
CA PRO A 114 -2.90 7.87 10.05
C PRO A 114 -1.61 8.38 10.71
N GLN A 115 -1.34 7.94 11.94
CA GLN A 115 -0.12 8.31 12.67
C GLN A 115 1.14 7.62 12.11
N ASP A 116 0.98 6.44 11.51
CA ASP A 116 2.07 5.68 10.90
C ASP A 116 2.28 6.16 9.44
N THR A 117 3.47 6.70 9.16
CA THR A 117 3.85 7.25 7.85
C THR A 117 3.77 6.21 6.72
N CYS A 118 4.12 4.95 6.99
CA CYS A 118 4.01 3.88 6.00
C CYS A 118 2.54 3.54 5.72
N VAL A 119 1.71 3.44 6.77
CA VAL A 119 0.26 3.22 6.59
C VAL A 119 -0.36 4.37 5.78
N ARG A 120 -0.02 5.62 6.12
CA ARG A 120 -0.48 6.83 5.44
C ARG A 120 -0.11 6.82 3.95
N SER A 121 1.16 6.63 3.64
CA SER A 121 1.63 6.62 2.25
C SER A 121 1.02 5.48 1.44
N GLN A 122 0.86 4.30 2.03
CA GLN A 122 0.25 3.14 1.37
C GLN A 122 -1.24 3.32 1.10
N VAL A 123 -2.03 3.86 2.03
CA VAL A 123 -3.45 4.10 1.76
C VAL A 123 -3.64 5.20 0.70
N LEU A 124 -2.81 6.25 0.70
CA LEU A 124 -2.81 7.25 -0.37
C LEU A 124 -2.46 6.63 -1.73
N ALA A 125 -1.44 5.77 -1.77
CA ALA A 125 -1.05 5.05 -2.98
C ALA A 125 -2.22 4.18 -3.50
N PHE A 126 -2.82 3.37 -2.63
CA PHE A 126 -3.98 2.56 -2.97
C PHE A 126 -5.14 3.39 -3.54
N CYS A 127 -5.50 4.50 -2.89
CA CYS A 127 -6.59 5.37 -3.35
C CYS A 127 -6.29 6.02 -4.70
N ARG A 128 -5.08 6.55 -4.88
CA ARG A 128 -4.66 7.20 -6.13
C ARG A 128 -4.66 6.20 -7.29
N SER A 129 -4.10 5.00 -7.09
CA SER A 129 -4.13 3.94 -8.09
C SER A 129 -5.56 3.50 -8.40
N TYR A 130 -6.42 3.36 -7.39
CA TYR A 130 -7.83 3.02 -7.64
C TYR A 130 -8.52 4.04 -8.53
N LEU A 131 -8.36 5.34 -8.22
CA LEU A 131 -8.95 6.40 -9.02
C LEU A 131 -8.42 6.37 -10.46
N ALA A 132 -7.10 6.19 -10.64
CA ALA A 132 -6.48 6.16 -11.96
C ALA A 132 -6.96 4.99 -12.84
N HIS A 133 -7.16 3.80 -12.26
CA HIS A 133 -7.49 2.60 -13.01
C HIS A 133 -8.98 2.33 -13.16
N PHE A 134 -9.81 2.81 -12.22
CA PHE A 134 -11.23 2.42 -12.15
C PHE A 134 -12.22 3.59 -12.17
N VAL A 135 -11.77 4.85 -12.06
CA VAL A 135 -12.68 6.02 -11.97
C VAL A 135 -12.35 7.09 -13.01
N ALA A 136 -11.08 7.37 -13.27
CA ALA A 136 -10.69 8.27 -14.35
C ALA A 136 -11.31 7.75 -15.66
N PRO A 137 -11.86 8.62 -16.53
CA PRO A 137 -12.35 8.17 -17.82
C PRO A 137 -11.21 7.44 -18.52
N GLN A 138 -11.50 6.23 -19.00
CA GLN A 138 -10.60 5.52 -19.90
C GLN A 138 -10.56 6.27 -21.24
N ASP A 139 -9.88 7.42 -21.27
CA ASP A 139 -9.46 8.04 -22.52
C ASP A 139 -8.34 7.16 -23.09
N SER A 140 -8.74 6.08 -23.77
CA SER A 140 -8.00 5.40 -24.87
C SER A 140 -8.67 4.05 -25.20
N ALA A 141 -9.83 4.10 -25.82
CA ALA A 141 -10.28 3.05 -26.72
C ALA A 141 -10.73 3.69 -28.04
N ARG A 142 -9.77 4.09 -28.87
CA ARG A 142 -9.85 4.18 -30.33
C ARG A 142 -8.46 4.10 -30.94
#